data_AF-A0A1A8MDM6-F1
#
_entry.id   AF-A0A1A8MDM6-F1
#
_cell.length_a   1.000
_cell.length_b   1.000
_cell.length_c   1.000
_cell.angle_alpha   90.00
_cell.angle_beta   90.00
_cell.angle_gamma   90.00
#
_symmetry.space_group_name_H-M   'P 1'
#
loop_
_entity.id
_entity.type
_entity.pdbx_description
1 polymer ?
#
loop_
_entity_poly.entity_id
_entity_poly.type
_entity_poly.pdbx_seq_one_letter_code
_entity_poly.pdbx_strand_id
1 'polypeptide(L)' 'SHQVPLGQYPEDHFTEETPQRMVKGFQKELEVLSAAIKDRNEHLEVPYVYLDPVEVENSVAI' A
#
# COMPACT_ATOMS: atom_id res chain seq x y z
N SER A 1 16.37 7.08 -4.07
CA SER A 1 15.50 6.14 -4.80
C SER A 1 14.08 6.64 -4.70
N HIS A 2 13.34 6.67 -5.81
CA HIS A 2 11.92 6.99 -5.79
C HIS A 2 11.17 5.67 -5.53
N GLN A 3 10.83 5.37 -4.27
CA GLN A 3 10.04 4.18 -3.96
C GLN A 3 8.57 4.43 -4.32
N VAL A 4 7.96 3.45 -4.99
CA VAL A 4 6.53 3.47 -5.32
C VAL A 4 5.85 2.43 -4.43
N PRO A 5 5.08 2.84 -3.41
CA PRO A 5 4.41 1.89 -2.53
C PRO A 5 3.38 1.04 -3.28
N LEU A 6 3.08 -0.13 -2.72
CA LEU A 6 2.07 -1.04 -3.27
C LEU A 6 0.74 -0.30 -3.49
N GLY A 7 0.14 -0.52 -4.67
CA GLY A 7 -1.13 0.11 -5.04
C GLY A 7 -1.02 1.59 -5.44
N GLN A 8 0.18 2.18 -5.45
CA GLN A 8 0.43 3.48 -6.06
C GLN A 8 0.82 3.30 -7.52
N TYR A 9 0.03 3.87 -8.42
CA TYR A 9 0.26 3.81 -9.86
C TYR A 9 0.38 5.25 -10.38
N PRO A 10 1.61 5.80 -10.45
CA PRO A 10 1.81 7.17 -10.93
C PRO A 10 1.57 7.32 -12.44
N GLU A 11 1.56 6.21 -13.17
CA GLU A 11 1.26 6.17 -14.60
C GLU A 11 -0.20 5.78 -14.83
N ASP A 12 -0.94 6.63 -15.52
CA ASP A 12 -2.36 6.42 -15.85
C ASP A 12 -2.51 5.45 -17.04
N HIS A 13 -2.37 4.16 -16.78
CA HIS A 13 -2.60 3.11 -17.79
C HIS A 13 -4.09 2.79 -17.99
N PHE A 14 -4.90 2.97 -16.95
CA PHE A 14 -6.35 2.77 -17.00
C PHE A 14 -7.07 4.10 -17.10
N THR A 15 -7.85 4.28 -18.17
CA THR A 15 -8.63 5.50 -18.40
C THR A 15 -10.11 5.29 -18.16
N GLU A 16 -10.56 4.04 -18.16
CA GLU A 16 -11.93 3.65 -17.94
C GLU A 16 -12.31 3.75 -16.45
N GLU A 17 -13.56 4.12 -16.16
CA GLU A 17 -14.01 4.34 -14.77
C GLU A 17 -13.93 3.09 -13.90
N THR A 18 -14.27 1.92 -14.45
CA THR A 18 -14.37 0.69 -13.67
C THR A 18 -13.02 0.27 -13.08
N PRO A 19 -11.93 0.11 -13.88
CA PRO A 19 -10.60 -0.16 -13.33
C PRO A 19 -10.14 0.91 -12.33
N GLN A 20 -10.37 2.20 -12.62
CA GLN A 20 -10.00 3.28 -11.70
C GLN A 20 -10.72 3.17 -10.34
N ARG A 21 -12.01 2.80 -10.34
CA ARG A 21 -12.77 2.57 -9.11
C ARG A 21 -12.22 1.37 -8.32
N MET A 22 -11.81 0.32 -9.02
CA MET A 22 -11.20 -0.86 -8.39
C MET A 22 -9.86 -0.52 -7.76
N VAL A 23 -9.01 0.26 -8.45
CA VAL A 23 -7.74 0.76 -7.90
C VAL A 23 -7.96 1.59 -6.63
N LYS A 24 -8.94 2.52 -6.65
CA LYS A 24 -9.27 3.31 -5.45
C LYS A 24 -9.78 2.44 -4.29
N GLY A 25 -10.58 1.42 -4.59
CA GLY A 25 -11.02 0.43 -3.59
C GLY A 25 -9.85 -0.31 -2.97
N PHE A 26 -8.93 -0.82 -3.80
CA PHE A 26 -7.72 -1.50 -3.35
C PHE A 26 -6.84 -0.58 -2.49
N GLN A 27 -6.60 0.66 -2.92
CA GLN A 27 -5.86 1.65 -2.13
C GLN A 27 -6.51 1.89 -0.76
N LYS A 28 -7.85 1.94 -0.71
CA LYS A 28 -8.55 2.12 0.56
C LYS A 28 -8.39 0.93 1.52
N GLU A 29 -8.40 -0.28 0.98
CA GLU A 29 -8.14 -1.50 1.76
C GLU A 29 -6.71 -1.52 2.31
N LEU A 30 -5.72 -1.07 1.53
CA LEU A 30 -4.33 -0.94 1.99
C LEU A 30 -4.19 0.09 3.13
N GLU A 31 -4.90 1.22 3.06
CA GLU A 31 -4.92 2.19 4.16
C GLU A 31 -5.47 1.58 5.46
N VAL A 32 -6.57 0.83 5.36
CA VAL A 32 -7.18 0.14 6.51
C VAL A 32 -6.24 -0.91 7.09
N LEU A 33 -5.58 -1.69 6.23
CA LEU A 33 -4.59 -2.68 6.65
C LEU A 33 -3.38 -2.01 7.34
N SER A 34 -2.84 -0.93 6.78
CA SER A 34 -1.73 -0.18 7.38
C SER A 34 -2.10 0.34 8.77
N ALA A 35 -3.30 0.91 8.93
CA ALA A 35 -3.79 1.35 10.24
C ALA A 35 -3.87 0.17 11.24
N ALA A 36 -4.43 -0.97 10.84
CA ALA A 36 -4.50 -2.15 11.71
C ALA A 36 -3.10 -2.70 12.08
N ILE A 37 -2.12 -2.63 11.17
CA ILE A 37 -0.73 -3.02 11.45
C ILE A 37 -0.11 -2.06 12.46
N LYS A 38 -0.34 -0.74 12.33
CA LYS A 38 0.15 0.28 13.28
C LYS A 38 -0.42 0.04 14.66
N ASP A 39 -1.74 -0.11 14.78
CA ASP A 39 -2.42 -0.40 16.06
C ASP A 39 -1.85 -1.68 16.71
N ARG A 40 -1.63 -2.74 15.91
CA ARG A 40 -1.02 -3.97 16.40
C ARG A 40 0.42 -3.77 16.87
N ASN A 41 1.21 -2.98 16.15
CA ASN A 41 2.62 -2.75 16.44
C ASN A 41 2.85 -1.89 17.68
N GLU A 42 1.91 -1.02 18.07
CA GLU A 42 1.97 -0.25 19.32
C GLU A 42 2.06 -1.13 20.57
N HIS A 43 1.60 -2.39 20.48
CA HIS A 43 1.53 -3.34 21.59
C HIS A 43 2.67 -4.37 21.57
N LEU A 44 3.63 -4.26 20.63
CA LEU A 44 4.75 -5.17 20.50
C LEU A 44 6.05 -4.51 20.98
N GLU A 45 6.86 -5.27 21.73
CA GLU A 45 8.23 -4.83 22.09
C GLU A 45 9.09 -4.58 20.85
N VAL A 46 8.90 -5.41 19.81
CA VAL A 46 9.55 -5.26 18.50
C VAL A 46 8.48 -5.18 17.41
N PRO A 47 8.25 -4.00 16.81
CA PRO A 47 7.30 -3.83 15.72
C PRO A 47 7.64 -4.69 14.49
N TYR A 48 6.61 -5.26 13.85
CA TYR A 48 6.76 -5.93 12.56
C TYR A 48 6.26 -5.00 11.45
N VAL A 49 7.18 -4.43 10.68
CA VAL A 49 6.89 -3.37 9.70
C VAL A 49 7.03 -3.80 8.24
N TYR A 50 7.69 -4.92 7.97
CA TYR A 50 8.08 -5.32 6.61
C TYR A 50 6.92 -5.52 5.62
N LEU A 51 5.71 -5.78 6.11
CA LEU A 51 4.50 -5.94 5.29
C LEU A 51 3.47 -4.82 5.53
N ASP A 52 3.85 -3.71 6.15
CA ASP A 52 3.02 -2.51 6.11
C ASP A 52 2.96 -2.04 4.65
N PRO A 53 1.76 -1.84 4.05
CA PRO A 53 1.64 -1.40 2.66
C PRO A 53 2.47 -0.17 2.28
N VAL A 54 2.79 0.70 3.25
CA VAL A 54 3.65 1.88 3.01
C VAL A 54 5.13 1.53 2.84
N GLU A 55 5.56 0.36 3.33
CA GLU A 55 6.94 -0.15 3.25
C GLU A 55 7.15 -1.14 2.09
N VAL A 56 6.06 -1.66 1.51
CA VAL A 56 6.11 -2.63 0.40
C VAL A 56 6.17 -1.90 -0.94
N GLU A 57 7.19 -2.16 -1.74
CA GLU A 57 7.29 -1.62 -3.11
C GLU A 57 6.34 -2.33 -4.09
N ASN A 58 5.86 -1.56 -5.08
CA ASN A 58 4.94 -2.05 -6.12
C ASN A 58 5.64 -3.00 -7.12
N SER A 59 6.98 -3.02 -7.15
CA SER A 59 7.79 -3.85 -8.03
C SER A 59 9.12 -4.24 -7.38
N VAL A 60 9.86 -5.16 -8.01
CA VAL A 60 11.24 -5.50 -7.63
C VAL A 60 12.18 -4.58 -8.39
N ALA A 61 12.77 -3.59 -7.71
CA ALA A 61 13.56 -2.52 -8.33
C ALA A 61 14.94 -2.29 -7.66
N ILE A 62 15.45 -3.30 -6.94
CA ILE A 62 16.72 -3.24 -6.17
C ILE A 62 17.93 -3.03 -7.07
#